data_AF-A0A7X2MU90-F1
#
_entry.id   AF-A0A7X2MU90-F1
#
_cell.length_a   1.000
_cell.length_b   1.000
_cell.length_c   1.000
_cell.angle_alpha   90.00
_cell.angle_beta   90.00
_cell.angle_gamma   90.00
#
_symmetry.space_group_name_H-M   'P 1'
#
loop_
_entity.id
_entity.type
_entity.pdbx_description
1 polymer ?
#
loop_
_entity_poly.entity_id
_entity_poly.type
_entity_poly.pdbx_seq_one_letter_code
_entity_poly.pdbx_strand_id
1 'polypeptide(L)'
;TSVFSGCEPFFADHIVNGKPVLPGAAALEMARAAVTLAAEGLPGGKAGVRLKQIVWLRPVTALSEGVTLHVKLQPEENGDIAFEAYAEG
;
A
#
# COMPACT_ATOMS: atom_id res chain seq x y z
N THR A 1 -4.01 -8.31 -2.34
CA THR A 1 -2.70 -8.81 -1.88
C THR A 1 -1.70 -8.65 -2.99
N SER A 2 -0.46 -8.31 -2.64
CA SER A 2 0.66 -8.20 -3.56
C SER A 2 1.84 -8.98 -2.99
N VAL A 3 2.53 -9.76 -3.82
CA VAL A 3 3.70 -10.54 -3.43
C VAL A 3 4.90 -9.98 -4.17
N PHE A 4 5.94 -9.64 -3.42
CA PHE A 4 7.17 -9.05 -3.95
C PHE A 4 8.35 -9.92 -3.57
N SER A 5 9.28 -10.09 -4.51
CA SER A 5 10.52 -10.82 -4.30
C SER A 5 11.54 -10.05 -3.46
N GLY A 6 11.41 -8.72 -3.38
CA GLY A 6 12.42 -7.84 -2.81
C GLY A 6 13.46 -7.33 -3.82
N CYS A 7 13.47 -7.91 -5.02
CA CYS A 7 14.35 -7.52 -6.11
C CYS A 7 13.72 -6.47 -7.04
N GLU A 8 12.46 -6.08 -6.80
CA GLU A 8 11.81 -5.03 -7.57
C GLU A 8 12.59 -3.71 -7.42
N PRO A 9 12.67 -2.87 -8.47
CA PRO A 9 13.49 -1.64 -8.41
C PRO A 9 13.17 -0.73 -7.22
N PHE A 10 11.89 -0.62 -6.85
CA PHE A 10 11.48 0.20 -5.70
C PHE A 10 11.90 -0.37 -4.33
N PHE A 11 12.31 -1.64 -4.23
CA PHE A 11 12.98 -2.19 -3.05
C PHE A 11 14.51 -2.17 -3.22
N ALA A 12 15.01 -2.65 -4.36
CA ALA A 12 16.44 -2.79 -4.63
C ALA A 12 17.18 -1.45 -4.63
N ASP A 13 16.55 -0.38 -5.13
CA ASP A 13 17.15 0.95 -5.21
C ASP A 13 16.82 1.82 -3.99
N HIS A 14 15.92 1.38 -3.11
CA HIS A 14 15.48 2.12 -1.93
C HIS A 14 16.04 1.51 -0.63
N ILE A 15 17.32 1.78 -0.40
CA ILE A 15 18.08 1.28 0.74
C ILE A 15 18.10 2.30 1.88
N VAL A 16 17.56 1.94 3.05
CA VAL A 16 17.59 2.75 4.27
C VAL A 16 18.35 1.99 5.36
N ASN A 17 19.40 2.59 5.90
CA ASN A 17 20.27 1.94 6.91
C ASN A 17 20.74 0.54 6.49
N GLY A 18 21.09 0.38 5.20
CA GLY A 18 21.59 -0.88 4.64
C GLY A 18 20.52 -1.94 4.36
N LYS A 19 19.22 -1.62 4.46
CA LYS A 19 18.12 -2.55 4.23
C LYS A 19 17.21 -2.09 3.09
N PRO A 20 16.72 -2.99 2.22
CA PRO A 20 15.74 -2.67 1.19
C PRO A 20 14.37 -2.44 1.82
N VAL A 21 13.92 -1.19 1.85
CA VAL A 21 12.69 -0.78 2.54
C VAL A 21 11.66 -0.34 1.52
N LEU A 22 10.39 -0.72 1.70
CA LEU A 22 9.30 -0.26 0.85
C LEU A 22 9.20 1.28 0.93
N PRO A 23 9.28 2.00 -0.20
CA PRO A 23 9.12 3.45 -0.20
C PRO A 23 7.74 3.86 0.29
N GLY A 24 7.66 4.96 1.04
CA GLY A 24 6.37 5.50 1.49
C GLY A 24 5.42 5.80 0.32
N ALA A 25 5.95 6.30 -0.79
CA ALA A 25 5.16 6.55 -2.01
C ALA A 25 4.58 5.27 -2.63
N ALA A 26 5.29 4.14 -2.56
CA ALA A 26 4.80 2.86 -3.04
C ALA A 26 3.61 2.37 -2.20
N ALA A 27 3.68 2.54 -0.87
CA ALA A 27 2.56 2.22 0.02
C ALA A 27 1.31 3.09 -0.28
N LEU A 28 1.49 4.38 -0.59
CA LEU A 28 0.39 5.26 -0.98
C LEU A 28 -0.23 4.84 -2.32
N GLU A 29 0.58 4.46 -3.30
CA GLU A 29 0.06 3.97 -4.58
C GLU A 29 -0.69 2.65 -4.41
N MET A 30 -0.23 1.75 -3.55
CA MET A 30 -0.97 0.53 -3.22
C MET A 30 -2.34 0.83 -2.62
N ALA A 31 -2.43 1.79 -1.69
CA ALA A 31 -3.70 2.22 -1.12
C ALA A 31 -4.63 2.83 -2.19
N ARG A 32 -4.09 3.73 -3.03
CA ARG A 32 -4.83 4.36 -4.13
C ARG A 32 -5.37 3.32 -5.13
N ALA A 33 -4.53 2.37 -5.53
CA ALA A 33 -4.88 1.30 -6.45
C ALA A 33 -5.95 0.37 -5.86
N ALA A 34 -5.81 -0.03 -4.58
CA ALA A 34 -6.79 -0.86 -3.90
C ALA A 34 -8.17 -0.21 -3.86
N VAL A 35 -8.26 1.08 -3.50
CA VAL A 35 -9.53 1.83 -3.49
C VAL A 35 -10.11 1.94 -4.90
N THR A 36 -9.27 2.20 -5.90
CA THR A 36 -9.72 2.29 -7.30
C THR A 36 -10.35 0.98 -7.75
N LEU A 37 -9.67 -0.14 -7.50
CA LEU A 37 -10.17 -1.49 -7.82
C LEU A 37 -11.45 -1.83 -7.07
N ALA A 38 -11.54 -1.48 -5.79
CA ALA A 38 -12.75 -1.72 -4.99
C ALA A 38 -13.95 -0.86 -5.44
N ALA A 39 -13.69 0.29 -6.05
CA ALA A 39 -14.71 1.19 -6.59
C ALA A 39 -15.05 0.93 -8.06
N GLU A 40 -14.36 0.01 -8.74
CA GLU A 40 -14.69 -0.36 -10.12
C GLU A 40 -16.14 -0.86 -10.21
N GLY A 41 -16.94 -0.20 -11.05
CA GLY A 41 -18.35 -0.54 -11.25
C GLY A 41 -19.36 0.26 -10.42
N LEU A 42 -18.91 1.13 -9.51
CA LEU A 42 -19.83 2.03 -8.80
C LEU A 42 -20.25 3.24 -9.67
N PRO A 43 -21.52 3.66 -9.62
CA PRO A 43 -21.99 4.87 -10.31
C PRO A 43 -21.21 6.10 -9.82
N GLY A 44 -20.55 6.84 -10.74
CA GLY A 44 -19.64 7.95 -10.39
C GLY A 44 -18.16 7.55 -10.29
N GLY A 45 -17.81 6.32 -10.68
CA GLY A 45 -16.50 5.65 -10.55
C GLY A 45 -15.28 6.24 -11.27
N LYS A 46 -15.16 7.57 -11.35
CA LYS A 46 -13.95 8.29 -11.77
C LYS A 46 -13.61 9.48 -10.87
N ALA A 47 -14.15 9.54 -9.65
CA ALA A 47 -13.70 10.53 -8.68
C ALA A 47 -12.24 10.23 -8.29
N GLY A 48 -11.39 11.26 -8.29
CA GLY A 48 -9.99 11.11 -7.86
C GLY A 48 -9.90 10.66 -6.40
N VAL A 49 -8.90 9.82 -6.10
CA VAL A 49 -8.64 9.38 -4.72
C VAL A 49 -7.88 10.47 -3.97
N ARG A 50 -8.41 10.90 -2.81
CA ARG A 50 -7.71 11.78 -1.87
C ARG A 50 -7.29 10.98 -0.64
N LEU A 51 -5.98 10.86 -0.44
CA LEU A 51 -5.42 10.28 0.78
C LEU A 51 -5.27 11.40 1.84
N LYS A 52 -5.68 11.12 3.08
CA LYS A 52 -5.61 12.06 4.22
C LYS A 52 -5.29 11.30 5.50
N GLN A 53 -4.74 12.00 6.50
CA GLN A 53 -4.46 11.46 7.84
C GLN A 53 -3.61 10.17 7.81
N ILE A 54 -2.56 10.19 7.01
CA ILE A 54 -1.70 9.02 6.84
C ILE A 54 -0.67 8.99 7.98
N VAL A 55 -0.44 7.78 8.52
CA VAL A 55 0.57 7.50 9.53
C VAL A 55 1.41 6.29 9.11
N TRP A 56 2.68 6.29 9.47
CA TRP A 56 3.64 5.23 9.14
C TRP A 56 4.08 4.59 10.44
N LEU A 57 3.62 3.36 10.69
CA LEU A 57 3.88 2.67 11.96
C LEU A 57 5.20 1.93 11.95
N ARG A 58 5.39 1.03 10.97
CA ARG A 58 6.59 0.19 10.85
C ARG A 58 7.01 0.10 9.38
N PRO A 59 8.30 0.32 9.05
CA PRO A 59 8.78 0.13 7.70
C PRO A 59 8.73 -1.35 7.31
N VAL A 60 8.35 -1.63 6.08
CA VAL A 60 8.40 -2.98 5.51
C VAL A 60 9.75 -3.17 4.85
N THR A 61 10.48 -4.18 5.28
CA THR A 61 11.78 -4.57 4.71
C THR A 61 11.58 -5.82 3.88
N ALA A 62 12.10 -5.86 2.66
CA ALA A 62 12.12 -7.10 1.89
C ALA A 62 13.12 -8.08 2.53
N LEU A 63 12.67 -9.31 2.81
CA LEU A 63 13.52 -10.40 3.28
C LEU A 63 13.96 -11.28 2.10
N SER A 64 14.85 -12.24 2.34
CA SER A 64 15.37 -13.16 1.32
C SER A 64 14.29 -13.96 0.58
N GLU A 65 13.21 -14.26 1.29
CA GLU A 65 12.04 -15.01 0.83
C GLU A 65 10.99 -14.11 0.15
N GLY A 66 11.26 -12.81 0.05
CA GLY A 66 10.32 -11.79 -0.41
C GLY A 66 9.45 -11.23 0.70
N VAL A 67 8.36 -10.59 0.32
CA VAL A 67 7.37 -10.01 1.23
C VAL A 67 5.98 -10.04 0.62
N THR A 68 5.00 -10.44 1.42
CA THR A 68 3.58 -10.38 1.06
C THR A 68 2.96 -9.16 1.74
N LEU A 69 2.38 -8.28 0.93
CA LEU A 69 1.72 -7.06 1.37
C LEU A 69 0.20 -7.12 1.13
N HIS A 70 -0.53 -6.64 2.12
CA HIS A 70 -1.98 -6.54 2.10
C HIS A 70 -2.39 -5.08 2.21
N VAL A 71 -3.48 -4.75 1.53
CA VAL A 71 -4.20 -3.51 1.75
C VAL A 71 -5.61 -3.90 2.19
N LYS A 72 -5.92 -3.62 3.45
CA LYS A 72 -7.27 -3.76 3.98
C LYS A 72 -8.00 -2.45 3.76
N LEU A 73 -9.23 -2.53 3.28
CA LEU A 73 -10.13 -1.40 3.10
C LEU A 73 -11.37 -1.60 3.96
N GLN A 74 -11.81 -0.54 4.62
CA GLN A 74 -13.00 -0.55 5.44
C GLN A 74 -13.82 0.72 5.19
N PRO A 75 -15.02 0.62 4.58
CA PRO A 75 -15.91 1.77 4.42
C PRO A 75 -16.33 2.33 5.78
N GLU A 76 -16.44 3.65 5.87
CA GLU A 76 -16.95 4.37 7.04
C GLU A 76 -18.32 5.01 6.73
N GLU A 77 -19.08 5.34 7.77
CA GLU A 77 -20.42 5.94 7.64
C GLU A 77 -20.40 7.33 6.98
N ASN A 78 -19.29 8.06 7.10
CA ASN A 78 -19.08 9.38 6.50
C ASN A 78 -18.75 9.33 4.99
N GLY A 79 -18.66 8.13 4.40
CA GLY A 79 -18.31 7.91 3.00
C GLY A 79 -16.79 7.88 2.72
N ASP A 80 -15.95 8.04 3.74
CA ASP A 80 -14.52 7.75 3.63
C ASP A 80 -14.28 6.23 3.64
N ILE A 81 -13.06 5.85 3.26
CA ILE A 81 -12.57 4.48 3.35
C ILE A 81 -11.32 4.50 4.21
N ALA A 82 -11.41 3.91 5.39
CA ALA A 82 -10.23 3.62 6.20
C ALA A 82 -9.40 2.54 5.50
N PHE A 83 -8.08 2.66 5.53
CA PHE A 83 -7.18 1.68 4.96
C PHE A 83 -6.01 1.35 5.88
N GLU A 84 -5.52 0.13 5.76
CA GLU A 84 -4.31 -0.34 6.41
C GLU A 84 -3.46 -1.11 5.38
N ALA A 85 -2.22 -0.68 5.21
CA ALA A 85 -1.23 -1.39 4.39
C ALA A 85 -0.24 -2.09 5.32
N TYR A 86 -0.18 -3.41 5.29
CA TYR A 86 0.63 -4.22 6.20
C TYR A 86 1.29 -5.39 5.48
N ALA A 87 2.45 -5.81 6.00
CA ALA A 87 3.07 -7.08 5.62
C ALA A 87 2.60 -8.17 6.58
N GLU A 88 2.37 -9.38 6.06
CA GLU A 88 2.32 -10.56 6.92
C GLU A 88 3.73 -10.83 7.49
N GLY A 89 3.78 -11.18 8.77
CA GLY A 89 5.02 -11.47 9.50
C GLY A 89 5.36 -12.94 9.47
#